data_AF-A0A7V9IZ37-F1
#
_entry.id   AF-A0A7V9IZ37-F1
#
_cell.length_a   1.000
_cell.length_b   1.000
_cell.length_c   1.000
_cell.angle_alpha   90.00
_cell.angle_beta   90.00
_cell.angle_gamma   90.00
#
_symmetry.space_group_name_H-M   'P 1'
#
loop_
_entity.id
_entity.type
_entity.pdbx_description
1 polymer ?
#
loop_
_entity_poly.entity_id
_entity_poly.type
_entity_poly.pdbx_seq_one_letter_code
_entity_poly.pdbx_strand_id
1 'polypeptide(L)'
;MSHRNDVLRALVAAGAELVVGGHVHQGGVAERREFKVLEEGPRRALVLATAPGLGRPRPQRRDEARGLNVYEADAESLTVRTYAWDGQALLEVGRRTFART
;
A
#
# COMPACT_ATOMS: atom_id res chain seq x y z
N MET A 1 -10.99 12.46 18.41
CA MET A 1 -11.65 12.29 17.10
C MET A 1 -10.58 12.16 16.03
N SER A 2 -10.72 11.23 15.09
CA SER A 2 -9.61 10.81 14.23
C SER A 2 -9.48 11.70 12.99
N HIS A 3 -8.50 12.62 13.03
CA HIS A 3 -8.05 13.47 11.90
C HIS A 3 -7.66 12.66 10.64
N ARG A 4 -7.46 11.35 10.77
CA ARG A 4 -7.09 10.45 9.67
C ARG A 4 -8.11 10.45 8.54
N ASN A 5 -9.40 10.43 8.87
CA ASN A 5 -10.45 10.37 7.84
C ASN A 5 -10.51 11.66 7.03
N ASP A 6 -10.28 12.81 7.67
CA ASP A 6 -10.26 14.12 6.99
C ASP A 6 -9.05 14.25 6.07
N VAL A 7 -7.87 13.82 6.53
CA VAL A 7 -6.66 13.77 5.70
C VAL A 7 -6.87 12.87 4.47
N LEU A 8 -7.41 11.66 4.66
CA LEU A 8 -7.66 10.75 3.53
C LEU A 8 -8.70 11.32 2.56
N ARG A 9 -9.73 12.01 3.06
CA ARG A 9 -10.70 12.72 2.20
C ARG A 9 -10.04 13.84 1.42
N ALA A 10 -9.20 14.66 2.06
CA ALA A 10 -8.50 15.76 1.43
C ALA A 10 -7.54 15.26 0.33
N LEU A 11 -6.79 14.18 0.59
CA LEU A 11 -5.90 13.57 -0.40
C LEU A 11 -6.67 13.08 -1.63
N VAL A 12 -7.80 12.39 -1.44
CA VAL A 12 -8.65 11.96 -2.56
C VAL A 12 -9.23 13.14 -3.33
N ALA A 13 -9.68 14.18 -2.63
CA ALA A 13 -10.19 15.40 -3.26
C ALA A 13 -9.11 16.14 -4.08
N ALA A 14 -7.85 16.07 -3.64
CA ALA A 14 -6.70 16.59 -4.36
C ALA A 14 -6.24 15.69 -5.53
N GLY A 15 -6.89 14.54 -5.74
CA GLY A 15 -6.58 13.62 -6.84
C GLY A 15 -5.52 12.56 -6.51
N ALA A 16 -5.16 12.37 -5.25
CA ALA A 16 -4.24 11.30 -4.88
C ALA A 16 -4.87 9.92 -5.09
N GLU A 17 -4.14 9.03 -5.76
CA GLU A 17 -4.54 7.64 -6.04
C GLU A 17 -3.73 6.63 -5.23
N LEU A 18 -2.56 7.05 -4.71
CA LEU A 18 -1.68 6.24 -3.87
C LEU A 18 -1.20 7.05 -2.66
N VAL A 19 -1.32 6.47 -1.47
CA VAL A 19 -0.66 6.95 -0.25
C VAL A 19 0.33 5.89 0.22
N VAL A 20 1.60 6.28 0.27
CA VAL A 20 2.67 5.43 0.78
C VAL A 20 3.02 5.82 2.21
N GLY A 21 2.92 4.86 3.12
CA GLY A 21 3.32 4.99 4.51
C GLY A 21 4.51 4.10 4.83
N GLY A 22 5.27 4.48 5.87
CA GLY A 22 6.32 3.66 6.45
C GLY A 22 6.11 3.53 7.96
N HIS A 23 7.21 3.55 8.73
CA HIS A 23 7.23 3.63 10.21
C HIS A 23 6.76 2.40 10.99
N VAL A 24 5.80 1.63 10.48
CA VAL A 24 5.30 0.42 11.15
C VAL A 24 6.14 -0.84 10.87
N HIS A 25 7.04 -0.76 9.89
CA HIS A 25 7.96 -1.82 9.42
C HIS A 25 7.23 -3.05 8.81
N GLN A 26 5.91 -2.96 8.67
CA GLN A 26 5.04 -4.01 8.13
C GLN A 26 4.51 -3.63 6.75
N GLY A 27 4.64 -4.57 5.82
CA GLY A 27 4.06 -4.47 4.48
C GLY A 27 2.56 -4.67 4.52
N GLY A 28 1.81 -3.78 3.87
CA GLY A 28 0.37 -3.88 3.75
C GLY A 28 -0.10 -3.07 2.56
N VAL A 29 -1.02 -3.62 1.78
CA VAL A 29 -1.60 -2.92 0.63
C VAL A 29 -3.09 -3.13 0.71
N ALA A 30 -3.88 -2.06 0.60
CA ALA A 30 -5.33 -2.12 0.60
C ALA A 30 -5.91 -0.99 -0.26
N GLU A 31 -6.93 -1.30 -1.05
CA GLU A 31 -7.71 -0.30 -1.77
C GLU A 31 -8.88 0.18 -0.92
N ARG A 32 -9.18 1.48 -0.96
CA ARG A 32 -10.34 2.07 -0.27
C ARG A 32 -11.67 1.35 -0.55
N ARG A 33 -11.83 0.76 -1.74
CA ARG A 33 -13.01 0.01 -2.13
C ARG A 33 -13.22 -1.25 -1.25
N GLU A 34 -12.17 -1.85 -0.70
CA GLU A 34 -12.21 -3.07 0.12
C GLU A 34 -12.94 -2.91 1.46
N PHE A 35 -13.15 -1.67 1.92
CA PHE A 35 -13.73 -1.37 3.24
C PHE A 35 -14.78 -0.26 3.16
N LYS A 36 -15.37 -0.04 1.98
CA LYS A 36 -16.49 0.89 1.78
C LYS A 36 -17.79 0.13 1.54
N VAL A 37 -18.88 0.68 2.07
CA VAL A 37 -20.25 0.23 1.79
C VAL A 37 -20.54 0.43 0.29
N LEU A 38 -21.01 -0.61 -0.38
CA LEU A 38 -21.18 -0.72 -1.85
C LEU A 38 -22.20 0.25 -2.47
N GLU A 39 -22.85 1.10 -1.67
CA GLU A 39 -24.01 1.91 -2.08
C GLU A 39 -23.67 3.16 -2.91
N GLU A 40 -22.42 3.64 -2.92
CA GLU A 40 -22.06 4.94 -3.54
C GLU A 40 -21.48 4.86 -4.97
N GLY A 41 -21.57 3.72 -5.65
CA GLY A 41 -21.05 3.54 -7.01
C GLY A 41 -19.51 3.60 -7.14
N PRO A 42 -18.96 3.41 -8.35
CA PRO A 42 -17.51 3.40 -8.57
C PRO A 42 -16.93 4.80 -8.33
N ARG A 43 -15.97 4.90 -7.41
CA ARG A 43 -15.15 6.10 -7.20
C ARG A 43 -13.68 5.79 -7.51
N ARG A 44 -12.89 6.82 -7.82
CA ARG A 44 -11.44 6.74 -8.04
C ARG A 44 -10.77 5.89 -6.96
N ALA A 45 -9.96 4.93 -7.39
CA ALA A 45 -9.21 4.06 -6.51
C ALA A 45 -8.25 4.89 -5.65
N LEU A 46 -8.30 4.68 -4.33
CA LEU A 46 -7.26 5.15 -3.41
C LEU A 46 -6.61 3.92 -2.81
N VAL A 47 -5.35 3.71 -3.16
CA VAL A 47 -4.54 2.62 -2.63
C VAL A 47 -3.73 3.14 -1.45
N LEU A 48 -3.82 2.43 -0.33
CA LEU A 48 -2.98 2.63 0.84
C LEU A 48 -1.91 1.54 0.84
N ALA A 49 -0.65 1.92 0.83
CA ALA A 49 0.46 0.97 0.90
C ALA A 49 1.39 1.34 2.06
N THR A 50 1.55 0.45 3.04
CA THR A 50 2.62 0.53 4.02
C THR A 50 3.82 -0.27 3.51
N ALA A 51 4.97 0.39 3.43
CA ALA A 51 6.20 -0.25 3.00
C ALA A 51 6.81 -1.10 4.12
N PRO A 52 7.27 -2.33 3.81
CA PRO A 52 8.04 -3.13 4.76
C PRO A 52 9.38 -2.46 5.12
N GLY A 53 9.98 -2.87 6.23
CA GLY A 53 11.27 -2.34 6.66
C GLY A 53 12.44 -2.91 5.83
N LEU A 54 13.12 -2.07 5.05
CA LEU A 54 14.26 -2.50 4.22
C LEU A 54 15.49 -2.93 5.04
N GLY A 55 15.87 -2.16 6.06
CA GLY A 55 17.11 -2.40 6.83
C GLY A 55 16.91 -3.02 8.21
N ARG A 56 15.72 -2.84 8.81
CA ARG A 56 15.42 -3.28 10.17
C ARG A 56 13.97 -3.77 10.23
N PRO A 57 13.70 -5.08 10.09
CA PRO A 57 12.45 -5.65 10.54
C PRO A 57 12.22 -5.29 12.01
N ARG A 58 10.97 -5.16 12.46
CA ARG A 58 10.71 -4.62 13.79
C ARG A 58 11.31 -5.54 14.86
N PRO A 59 12.11 -5.01 15.82
CA PRO A 59 12.65 -5.83 16.90
C PRO A 59 11.53 -6.58 17.65
N GLN A 60 11.81 -7.82 18.07
CA GLN A 60 10.87 -8.70 18.79
C GLN A 60 9.61 -9.14 18.01
N ARG A 61 9.55 -8.96 16.69
CA ARG A 61 8.60 -9.67 15.81
C ARG A 61 9.32 -10.86 15.18
N ARG A 62 8.77 -12.07 15.33
CA ARG A 62 9.26 -13.25 14.61
C ARG A 62 8.85 -13.12 13.14
N ASP A 63 9.72 -13.57 12.25
CA ASP A 63 9.43 -13.82 10.83
C ASP A 63 9.16 -12.59 9.93
N GLU A 64 9.48 -11.37 10.38
CA GLU A 64 9.49 -10.21 9.47
C GLU A 64 10.76 -10.22 8.61
N ALA A 65 10.61 -10.58 7.33
CA ALA A 65 11.68 -10.43 6.34
C ALA A 65 11.93 -8.94 6.03
N ARG A 66 13.19 -8.58 5.75
CA ARG A 66 13.49 -7.29 5.13
C ARG A 66 12.76 -7.24 3.79
N GLY A 67 12.28 -6.08 3.39
CA GLY A 67 11.58 -6.00 2.11
C GLY A 67 11.44 -4.60 1.57
N LEU A 68 10.84 -4.51 0.40
CA LEU A 68 10.42 -3.25 -0.22
C LEU A 68 9.16 -3.45 -1.06
N ASN A 69 8.50 -2.34 -1.37
CA ASN A 69 7.48 -2.31 -2.42
C ASN A 69 8.05 -1.57 -3.63
N VAL A 70 7.75 -2.07 -4.83
CA VAL A 70 7.91 -1.36 -6.09
C VAL A 70 6.53 -0.92 -6.56
N TYR A 71 6.41 0.35 -6.93
CA TYR A 71 5.17 0.96 -7.41
C TYR A 71 5.31 1.23 -8.90
N GLU A 72 4.47 0.58 -9.70
CA GLU A 72 4.39 0.76 -11.15
C GLU A 72 3.03 1.41 -11.45
N ALA A 73 3.02 2.51 -12.21
CA ALA A 73 1.79 3.21 -12.56
C ALA A 73 1.79 3.58 -14.05
N ASP A 74 0.68 3.28 -14.71
CA ASP A 74 0.40 3.68 -16.10
C ASP A 74 -0.99 4.34 -16.17
N ALA A 75 -1.50 4.62 -17.36
CA ALA A 75 -2.79 5.29 -17.53
C ALA A 75 -3.99 4.46 -17.01
N GLU A 76 -3.88 3.14 -17.00
CA GLU A 76 -4.98 2.21 -16.72
C GLU A 76 -4.89 1.65 -15.30
N SER A 77 -3.68 1.50 -14.77
CA SER A 77 -3.43 0.71 -13.57
C SER A 77 -2.36 1.29 -12.64
N LEU A 78 -2.51 0.91 -11.37
CA LEU A 78 -1.48 1.02 -10.34
C LEU A 78 -1.16 -0.39 -9.84
N THR A 79 0.11 -0.80 -9.96
CA THR A 79 0.59 -2.09 -9.48
C THR A 79 1.57 -1.90 -8.32
N VAL A 80 1.38 -2.67 -7.26
CA VAL A 80 2.29 -2.77 -6.12
C VAL A 80 2.88 -4.17 -6.11
N ARG A 81 4.20 -4.26 -6.26
CA ARG A 81 4.99 -5.50 -6.14
C ARG A 81 5.73 -5.49 -4.82
N THR A 82 5.50 -6.49 -3.98
CA THR A 82 6.15 -6.64 -2.68
C THR A 82 7.28 -7.63 -2.80
N TYR A 83 8.46 -7.23 -2.34
CA TYR A 83 9.66 -8.05 -2.30
C TYR A 83 10.09 -8.31 -0.87
N ALA A 84 10.54 -9.54 -0.62
CA ALA A 84 11.17 -9.94 0.63
C ALA A 84 12.60 -10.43 0.37
N TRP A 85 13.49 -10.12 1.30
CA TRP A 85 14.86 -10.62 1.32
C TRP A 85 14.91 -12.00 1.95
N ASP A 86 15.42 -12.99 1.22
CA ASP A 86 15.55 -14.37 1.68
C ASP A 86 16.90 -14.68 2.36
N GLY A 87 17.84 -13.72 2.35
CA GLY A 87 19.22 -13.93 2.78
C GLY A 87 20.25 -13.72 1.66
N GLN A 88 19.82 -13.77 0.40
CA GLN A 88 20.68 -13.69 -0.80
C GLN A 88 20.16 -12.70 -1.84
N ALA A 89 18.83 -12.63 -2.01
CA ALA A 89 18.19 -11.79 -3.01
C ALA A 89 16.85 -11.23 -2.52
N LEU A 90 16.37 -10.20 -3.23
CA LEU A 90 14.99 -9.74 -3.13
C LEU A 90 14.12 -10.62 -4.04
N LEU A 91 13.21 -11.37 -3.44
CA LEU A 91 12.24 -12.21 -4.13
C LEU A 91 10.86 -11.56 -4.09
N GLU A 92 10.15 -11.59 -5.22
CA GLU A 92 8.77 -11.11 -5.28
C GLU A 92 7.87 -12.09 -4.50
N VAL A 93 7.19 -11.58 -3.48
CA VAL A 93 6.29 -12.36 -2.61
C VAL A 93 4.83 -11.93 -2.71
N GLY A 94 4.56 -10.85 -3.46
CA GLY A 94 3.20 -10.38 -3.68
C GLY A 94 3.10 -9.40 -4.83
N ARG A 95 1.97 -9.43 -5.51
CA ARG A 95 1.61 -8.50 -6.57
C ARG A 95 0.13 -8.14 -6.46
N ARG A 96 -0.17 -6.85 -6.43
CA ARG A 96 -1.55 -6.34 -6.46
C ARG A 96 -1.67 -5.26 -7.50
N THR A 97 -2.70 -5.35 -8.33
CA THR A 97 -2.99 -4.37 -9.39
C THR A 97 -4.38 -3.80 -9.19
N PHE A 98 -4.49 -2.48 -9.32
CA PHE A 98 -5.70 -1.71 -9.10
C PHE A 98 -6.00 -0.88 -10.34
N ALA A 99 -7.24 -0.91 -10.82
CA ALA A 99 -7.68 -0.07 -11.92
C ALA A 99 -7.77 1.40 -11.46
N ARG A 100 -7.31 2.34 -12.30
CA ARG A 100 -7.40 3.78 -12.02
C ARG A 100 -8.80 4.36 -12.30
N THR A 101 -9.64 3.60 -13.01
CA THR A 101 -11.03 3.91 -13.37
C THR A 101 -12.05 3.32 -12.40
#